data_AF-A0A5S9M3S9-F1
#
_entry.id   AF-A0A5S9M3S9-F1
#
_cell.length_a   1.000
_cell.length_b   1.000
_cell.length_c   1.000
_cell.angle_alpha   90.00
_cell.angle_beta   90.00
_cell.angle_gamma   90.00
#
_symmetry.space_group_name_H-M   'P 1'
#
loop_
_entity.id
_entity.type
_entity.pdbx_description
1 polymer ?
#
loop_
_entity_poly.entity_id
_entity_poly.type
_entity_poly.pdbx_seq_one_letter_code
_entity_poly.pdbx_strand_id
1 'polypeptide(L)'
;MNKKAGILYDTIDQSGGFYQGHARADSRSHMNVTFTLRDDALSSFVEKAKQEQMVGLAGHRSVGGCRASIYNAVSIEDCQKLADFMKKFQQENE
;
A
#
# COMPACT_ATOMS: atom_id res chain seq x y z
N MET A 1 11.84 6.04 13.71
CA MET A 1 10.92 5.82 12.57
C MET A 1 10.51 4.35 12.56
N ASN A 2 9.23 4.02 12.47
CA ASN A 2 8.78 2.63 12.42
C ASN A 2 9.22 2.00 11.08
N LYS A 3 10.15 1.04 11.11
CA LYS A 3 10.74 0.43 9.91
C LYS A 3 9.69 -0.13 8.95
N LYS A 4 8.61 -0.73 9.47
CA LYS A 4 7.51 -1.30 8.66
C LYS A 4 6.77 -0.23 7.87
N ALA A 5 6.39 0.85 8.56
CA ALA A 5 5.70 1.96 7.94
C ALA A 5 6.60 2.68 6.92
N GLY A 6 7.90 2.83 7.24
CA GLY A 6 8.90 3.42 6.35
C GLY A 6 8.94 2.72 5.00
N ILE A 7 9.08 1.39 4.97
CA ILE A 7 9.12 0.60 3.74
C ILE A 7 7.94 0.90 2.80
N LEU A 8 6.72 0.96 3.35
CA LEU A 8 5.52 1.20 2.56
C LEU A 8 5.41 2.67 2.12
N TYR A 9 5.67 3.62 3.01
CA TYR A 9 5.62 5.04 2.65
C TYR A 9 6.71 5.44 1.66
N ASP A 10 7.92 4.90 1.79
CA ASP A 10 9.01 5.12 0.83
C ASP A 10 8.60 4.61 -0.56
N THR A 11 7.93 3.46 -0.62
CA THR A 11 7.40 2.90 -1.88
C THR A 11 6.31 3.78 -2.47
N ILE A 12 5.42 4.34 -1.64
CA ILE A 12 4.39 5.28 -2.09
C ILE A 12 5.02 6.58 -2.61
N ASP A 13 5.95 7.17 -1.85
CA ASP A 13 6.54 8.48 -2.16
C ASP A 13 7.46 8.43 -3.39
N GLN A 14 8.13 7.30 -3.62
CA GLN A 14 9.02 7.09 -4.77
C GLN A 14 8.28 6.62 -6.03
N SER A 15 6.96 6.44 -5.97
CA SER A 15 6.16 5.91 -7.07
C SER A 15 5.87 6.90 -8.20
N GLY A 16 6.41 8.13 -8.15
CA GLY A 16 6.13 9.16 -9.17
C GLY A 16 4.65 9.58 -9.24
N GLY A 17 3.86 9.32 -8.19
CA GLY A 17 2.42 9.64 -8.12
C GLY A 17 1.49 8.50 -8.55
N PHE A 18 2.03 7.33 -8.91
CA PHE A 18 1.24 6.13 -9.18
C PHE A 18 0.47 5.67 -7.94
N TYR A 19 1.13 5.68 -6.78
CA TYR A 19 0.50 5.51 -5.47
C TYR A 19 0.38 6.87 -4.77
N GLN A 20 -0.78 7.17 -4.22
CA GLN A 20 -1.05 8.43 -3.52
C GLN A 20 -1.54 8.17 -2.10
N GLY A 21 -0.76 8.59 -1.10
CA GLY A 21 -1.16 8.49 0.29
C GLY A 21 -2.37 9.37 0.61
N HIS A 22 -3.30 8.87 1.42
CA HIS A 22 -4.46 9.67 1.86
C HIS A 22 -4.12 10.71 2.92
N ALA A 23 -3.16 10.38 3.80
CA ALA A 23 -2.72 11.28 4.86
C ALA A 23 -1.58 12.19 4.38
N ARG A 24 -1.56 13.43 4.86
CA ARG A 24 -0.39 14.32 4.75
C ARG A 24 0.82 13.68 5.42
N ALA A 25 2.01 13.95 4.92
CA ALA A 25 3.24 13.27 5.34
C ALA A 25 3.50 13.35 6.86
N ASP A 26 3.18 14.49 7.48
CA ASP A 26 3.31 14.77 8.92
C ASP A 26 2.25 14.06 9.78
N SER A 27 1.18 13.55 9.17
CA SER A 27 0.01 12.97 9.83
C SER A 27 -0.11 11.46 9.58
N ARG A 28 0.92 10.85 8.98
CA ARG A 28 0.93 9.44 8.56
C ARG A 28 0.90 8.49 9.75
N SER A 29 -0.04 7.55 9.72
CA SER A 29 -0.12 6.48 10.71
C SER A 29 1.04 5.49 10.55
N HIS A 30 1.60 5.04 11.68
CA HIS A 30 2.56 3.93 11.71
C HIS A 30 1.92 2.54 11.76
N MET A 31 0.58 2.46 11.80
CA MET A 31 -0.18 1.22 11.92
C MET A 31 -1.12 0.99 10.75
N ASN A 32 -1.68 2.04 10.17
CA ASN A 32 -2.63 1.95 9.06
C ASN A 32 -2.15 2.83 7.90
N VAL A 33 -1.37 2.24 7.01
CA VAL A 33 -0.89 2.91 5.81
C VAL A 33 -2.03 2.93 4.81
N THR A 34 -2.50 4.12 4.46
CA THR A 34 -3.65 4.33 3.55
C THR A 34 -3.20 5.07 2.32
N PHE A 35 -3.57 4.54 1.15
CA PHE A 35 -3.16 5.05 -0.15
C PHE A 35 -4.17 4.66 -1.22
N THR A 36 -4.12 5.30 -2.37
CA THR A 36 -4.93 4.98 -3.54
C THR A 36 -4.08 4.94 -4.80
N LEU A 37 -4.69 4.41 -5.85
CA LEU A 37 -4.21 4.45 -7.23
C LEU A 37 -5.26 5.15 -8.09
N ARG A 38 -5.01 5.27 -9.40
CA ARG A 38 -6.05 5.59 -10.39
C ARG A 38 -7.13 4.51 -10.40
N ASP A 39 -8.38 4.89 -10.69
CA ASP A 39 -9.55 4.00 -10.60
C ASP A 39 -9.45 2.76 -11.50
N ASP A 40 -8.83 2.90 -12.68
CA ASP A 40 -8.57 1.81 -13.63
C ASP A 40 -7.58 0.76 -13.09
N ALA A 41 -6.63 1.17 -12.25
CA ALA A 41 -5.62 0.32 -11.64
C ALA A 41 -6.04 -0.21 -10.25
N LEU A 42 -6.95 0.46 -9.54
CA LEU A 42 -7.30 0.10 -8.17
C LEU A 42 -7.94 -1.30 -8.06
N SER A 43 -8.90 -1.59 -8.94
CA SER A 43 -9.60 -2.88 -8.92
C SER A 43 -8.65 -4.05 -9.20
N SER A 44 -7.79 -3.91 -10.22
CA SER A 44 -6.81 -4.94 -10.60
C SER A 44 -5.71 -5.09 -9.55
N PHE A 45 -5.30 -4.02 -8.87
CA PHE A 45 -4.37 -4.08 -7.75
C PHE A 45 -4.91 -4.96 -6.61
N VAL A 46 -6.14 -4.71 -6.18
CA VAL A 46 -6.77 -5.47 -5.08
C VAL A 46 -6.96 -6.94 -5.46
N GLU A 47 -7.35 -7.22 -6.70
CA GLU A 47 -7.50 -8.59 -7.20
C GLU A 47 -6.16 -9.34 -7.27
N LYS A 48 -5.12 -8.74 -7.87
CA LYS A 48 -3.78 -9.35 -7.94
C LYS A 48 -3.17 -9.54 -6.56
N ALA A 49 -3.33 -8.58 -5.65
CA ALA A 49 -2.83 -8.70 -4.29
C ALA A 49 -3.47 -9.88 -3.54
N LYS A 50 -4.78 -10.11 -3.77
CA LYS A 50 -5.49 -11.28 -3.22
C LYS A 50 -4.95 -12.60 -3.77
N GLN A 51 -4.55 -12.65 -5.05
CA GLN A 51 -3.93 -13.84 -5.65
C GLN A 51 -2.56 -14.15 -5.03
N GLU A 52 -1.81 -13.12 -4.67
CA GLU A 52 -0.54 -13.20 -3.94
C GLU A 52 -0.71 -13.40 -2.41
N GLN A 53 -1.92 -13.76 -1.97
CA GLN A 53 -2.29 -13.95 -0.55
C GLN A 53 -2.09 -12.72 0.34
N MET A 54 -1.98 -11.52 -0.25
CA MET A 54 -1.92 -10.25 0.46
C MET A 54 -3.35 -9.78 0.77
N VAL A 55 -3.93 -10.33 1.83
CA VAL A 55 -5.32 -10.08 2.23
C VAL A 55 -5.47 -8.79 3.05
N GLY A 56 -6.67 -8.21 3.02
CA GLY A 56 -7.02 -7.06 3.87
C GLY A 56 -6.58 -5.69 3.35
N LEU A 57 -6.09 -5.61 2.11
CA LEU A 57 -5.64 -4.37 1.48
C LEU A 57 -6.78 -3.50 0.93
N ALA A 58 -7.99 -4.05 0.75
CA ALA A 58 -9.13 -3.26 0.33
C ALA A 58 -9.45 -2.17 1.36
N GLY A 59 -9.47 -0.91 0.93
CA GLY A 59 -9.80 0.24 1.76
C GLY A 59 -11.22 0.19 2.29
N HIS A 60 -11.52 1.05 3.27
CA HIS A 60 -12.88 1.15 3.79
C HIS A 60 -13.81 1.74 2.71
N ARG A 61 -15.01 1.16 2.56
CA ARG A 61 -16.02 1.56 1.55
C ARG A 61 -16.35 3.05 1.46
N SER A 62 -16.13 3.81 2.55
CA SER A 62 -16.39 5.25 2.59
C SER A 62 -15.23 6.12 2.12
N VAL A 63 -14.01 5.57 2.09
CA VAL A 63 -12.78 6.29 1.70
C VAL A 63 -12.30 5.81 0.32
N GLY A 64 -12.56 4.54 -0.01
CA GLY A 64 -12.00 3.91 -1.20
C GLY A 64 -10.53 3.55 -1.02
N GLY A 65 -9.84 3.28 -2.13
CA GLY A 65 -8.41 3.00 -2.15
C GLY A 65 -8.01 1.71 -1.43
N CYS A 66 -6.81 1.76 -0.83
CA CYS A 66 -6.14 0.66 -0.16
C CYS A 66 -5.75 1.01 1.28
N ARG A 67 -5.75 -0.01 2.15
CA ARG A 67 -5.30 0.10 3.54
C ARG A 67 -4.43 -1.09 3.94
N ALA A 68 -3.14 -0.86 4.18
CA ALA A 68 -2.25 -1.84 4.79
C ALA A 68 -2.19 -1.64 6.31
N SER A 69 -2.69 -2.61 7.06
CA SER A 69 -2.72 -2.59 8.52
C SER A 69 -1.53 -3.38 9.07
N ILE A 70 -0.50 -2.69 9.55
CA ILE A 70 0.84 -3.24 9.88
C ILE A 70 1.07 -3.36 11.40
N TYR A 71 0.08 -3.88 12.13
CA TYR A 71 0.14 -4.13 13.58
C TYR A 71 1.27 -5.09 13.97
N ASN A 72 1.44 -5.35 15.28
CA ASN A 72 2.56 -6.12 15.83
C ASN A 72 2.76 -7.51 15.21
N ALA A 73 1.68 -8.19 14.78
CA ALA A 73 1.75 -9.50 14.13
C ALA A 73 2.30 -9.46 12.70
N VAL A 74 2.29 -8.30 12.04
CA VAL A 74 2.86 -8.12 10.70
C VAL A 74 4.36 -7.91 10.83
N SER A 75 5.14 -8.74 10.14
CA SER A 75 6.59 -8.67 10.14
C SER A 75 7.12 -7.58 9.22
N ILE A 76 8.42 -7.27 9.32
CA ILE A 76 9.10 -6.39 8.37
C ILE A 76 9.14 -7.03 6.98
N GLU A 77 9.31 -8.35 6.91
CA GLU A 77 9.34 -9.09 5.66
C GLU A 77 8.00 -9.02 4.92
N ASP A 78 6.87 -9.08 5.63
CA ASP A 78 5.55 -8.90 5.02
C ASP A 78 5.38 -7.51 4.40
N CYS A 79 5.93 -6.47 5.06
CA CYS A 79 5.94 -5.12 4.51
C CYS A 79 6.84 -5.01 3.28
N GLN A 80 7.97 -5.74 3.26
CA GLN A 80 8.85 -5.80 2.10
C GLN A 80 8.18 -6.52 0.92
N LYS A 81 7.53 -7.67 1.17
CA LYS A 81 6.74 -8.39 0.14
C LYS A 81 5.68 -7.49 -0.48
N LEU A 82 4.95 -6.75 0.35
CA LEU A 82 3.96 -5.79 -0.15
C LEU A 82 4.61 -4.67 -0.98
N ALA A 83 5.73 -4.10 -0.51
CA ALA A 83 6.45 -3.08 -1.27
C ALA A 83 6.97 -3.61 -2.62
N ASP A 84 7.48 -4.84 -2.66
CA ASP A 84 7.98 -5.46 -3.89
C ASP A 84 6.83 -5.76 -4.87
N PHE A 85 5.69 -6.22 -4.35
CA PHE A 85 4.46 -6.35 -5.13
C PHE A 85 3.99 -5.00 -5.69
N MET A 86 4.00 -3.94 -4.89
CA MET A 86 3.63 -2.59 -5.35
C MET A 86 4.54 -2.11 -6.48
N LYS A 87 5.86 -2.27 -6.33
CA LYS A 87 6.81 -1.89 -7.39
C LYS A 87 6.60 -2.69 -8.67
N LYS A 88 6.41 -4.01 -8.56
CA LYS A 88 6.12 -4.87 -9.71
C LYS A 88 4.81 -4.48 -10.38
N PHE A 89 3.75 -4.25 -9.60
CA PHE A 89 2.47 -3.83 -10.13
C PHE A 89 2.57 -2.48 -10.85
N GLN A 90 3.29 -1.50 -10.30
CA GLN A 90 3.56 -0.25 -10.99
C GLN A 90 4.25 -0.50 -12.34
N GLN A 91 5.34 -1.27 -12.38
CA GLN A 91 6.08 -1.55 -13.62
C GLN A 91 5.22 -2.22 -14.70
N GLU A 92 4.23 -3.02 -14.31
CA GLU A 92 3.31 -3.68 -15.25
C GLU A 92 2.16 -2.78 -15.74
N ASN A 93 1.92 -1.62 -15.10
CA ASN A 93 0.72 -0.80 -15.30
C ASN A 93 1.01 0.72 -15.43
N GLU A 94 2.28 1.08 -15.60
CA GLU A 94 2.78 2.42 -15.90
C GLU A 94 2.74 2.69 -17.42
#